data_AF-A0A0J8V736-F1
#
_entry.id   AF-A0A0J8V736-F1
#
_cell.length_a   1.000
_cell.length_b   1.000
_cell.length_c   1.000
_cell.angle_alpha   90.00
_cell.angle_beta   90.00
_cell.angle_gamma   90.00
#
_symmetry.space_group_name_H-M   'P 1'
#
loop_
_entity.id
_entity.type
_entity.pdbx_description
1 polymer ?
#
loop_
_entity_poly.entity_id
_entity_poly.type
_entity_poly.pdbx_seq_one_letter_code
_entity_poly.pdbx_strand_id
1 'polypeptide(L)'
;MKTSKITSQKGVFAIEFALGFVVLFMFTMLIFETCRVTYIAAVLDYATAEAARDARVQLKENEEYKKYEFTDCDTLSNSSEKDHCLRVKQIGKDQFSQWYYKFISTNAGVLWDVFTSASDYSIHVDAYLSPVDFASNKKTTDWNKATLAEYTVTYIYRPLILQASFAEMPITRKLIAIQDTALFREKLKG
;
A
#
# COMPACT_ATOMS: atom_id res chain seq x y z
N MET A 1 66.71 35.74 14.96
CA MET A 1 66.09 34.96 13.86
C MET A 1 65.26 33.86 14.50
N LYS A 2 63.94 34.04 14.58
CA LYS A 2 63.02 33.17 15.34
C LYS A 2 62.45 32.13 14.36
N THR A 3 62.94 30.91 14.41
CA THR A 3 62.44 29.82 13.56
C THR A 3 61.11 29.32 14.11
N SER A 4 60.04 29.52 13.35
CA SER A 4 58.71 28.99 13.66
C SER A 4 58.74 27.46 13.56
N LYS A 5 58.41 26.76 14.64
CA LYS A 5 58.21 25.30 14.65
C LYS A 5 56.93 24.99 13.86
N ILE A 6 57.08 24.39 12.67
CA ILE A 6 55.95 23.82 11.91
C ILE A 6 55.52 22.53 12.62
N THR A 7 54.37 22.56 13.29
CA THR A 7 53.75 21.37 13.88
C THR A 7 53.07 20.54 12.81
N SER A 8 53.50 19.29 12.65
CA SER A 8 52.94 18.34 11.68
C SER A 8 51.60 17.79 12.15
N GLN A 9 50.50 18.22 11.53
CA GLN A 9 49.17 17.65 11.73
C GLN A 9 49.01 16.38 10.88
N LYS A 10 49.46 15.24 11.38
CA LYS A 10 49.26 13.95 10.71
C LYS A 10 47.88 13.41 11.07
N GLY A 11 47.06 13.11 10.06
CA GLY A 11 45.80 12.36 10.22
C GLY A 11 44.51 13.19 10.30
N VAL A 12 44.56 14.52 10.47
CA VAL A 12 43.36 15.38 10.48
C VAL A 12 42.56 15.23 9.18
N PHE A 13 43.27 15.21 8.05
CA PHE A 13 42.65 15.01 6.73
C PHE A 13 41.90 13.67 6.59
N ALA A 14 42.40 12.59 7.21
CA ALA A 14 41.73 11.29 7.16
C ALA A 14 40.43 11.29 7.98
N ILE A 15 40.40 12.02 9.09
CA ILE A 15 39.21 12.15 9.95
C ILE A 15 38.12 12.97 9.23
N GLU A 16 38.49 14.11 8.64
CA GLU A 16 37.56 14.94 7.87
C GLU A 16 36.95 14.17 6.69
N PHE A 17 37.78 13.41 5.97
CA PHE A 17 37.31 12.57 4.88
C PHE A 17 36.35 11.46 5.34
N ALA A 18 36.67 10.77 6.43
CA ALA A 18 35.82 9.71 6.98
C ALA A 18 34.46 10.26 7.46
N LEU A 19 34.45 11.41 8.12
CA LEU A 19 33.22 12.05 8.59
C LEU A 19 32.36 12.54 7.41
N GLY A 20 32.99 13.10 6.37
CA GLY A 20 32.31 13.47 5.13
C GLY A 20 31.64 12.28 4.43
N PHE A 21 32.33 11.13 4.38
CA PHE A 21 31.77 9.90 3.80
C PHE A 21 30.53 9.42 4.55
N VAL A 22 30.56 9.40 5.89
CA VAL A 22 29.41 8.98 6.71
C VAL A 22 28.21 9.88 6.49
N VAL A 23 28.41 11.20 6.44
CA VAL A 23 27.33 12.17 6.19
C VAL A 23 26.74 11.98 4.81
N LEU A 24 27.59 11.80 3.78
CA LEU A 24 27.14 11.55 2.42
C LEU A 24 26.34 10.23 2.33
N PHE A 25 26.81 9.17 2.98
CA PHE A 25 26.12 7.89 3.03
C PHE A 25 24.75 7.97 3.73
N MET A 26 24.67 8.70 4.84
CA MET A 26 23.39 8.96 5.52
C MET A 26 22.42 9.73 4.61
N PHE A 27 22.92 10.71 3.85
CA PHE A 27 22.10 11.49 2.94
C PHE A 27 21.60 10.68 1.74
N THR A 28 22.44 9.81 1.15
CA THR A 28 22.00 8.93 0.06
C THR A 28 20.95 7.93 0.52
N MET A 29 21.12 7.36 1.72
CA MET A 29 20.11 6.49 2.33
C MET A 29 18.79 7.25 2.56
N LEU A 30 18.83 8.48 3.08
CA LEU A 30 17.64 9.30 3.27
C LEU A 30 16.90 9.59 1.95
N ILE A 31 17.63 9.93 0.89
CA ILE A 31 17.06 10.09 -0.46
C ILE A 31 16.40 8.79 -0.90
N PHE A 32 17.08 7.65 -0.76
CA PHE A 32 16.56 6.35 -1.13
C PHE A 32 15.23 6.03 -0.43
N GLU A 33 15.12 6.28 0.88
CA GLU A 33 13.86 6.07 1.62
C GLU A 33 12.75 7.01 1.16
N THR A 34 13.08 8.27 0.89
CA THR A 34 12.12 9.25 0.37
C THR A 34 11.58 8.79 -0.99
N CYS A 35 12.46 8.30 -1.87
CA CYS A 35 12.06 7.72 -3.15
C CYS A 35 11.16 6.49 -2.97
N ARG A 36 11.51 5.59 -2.03
CA ARG A 36 10.72 4.38 -1.74
C ARG A 36 9.32 4.73 -1.23
N VAL A 37 9.20 5.66 -0.27
CA VAL A 37 7.89 6.12 0.24
C VAL A 37 7.05 6.73 -0.89
N THR A 38 7.66 7.60 -1.69
CA THR A 38 6.97 8.28 -2.81
C THR A 38 6.49 7.28 -3.86
N TYR A 39 7.31 6.28 -4.19
CA TYR A 39 6.95 5.20 -5.09
C TYR A 39 5.76 4.39 -4.56
N ILE A 40 5.82 3.93 -3.30
CA ILE A 40 4.72 3.17 -2.69
C ILE A 40 3.44 4.00 -2.69
N ALA A 41 3.50 5.26 -2.27
CA ALA A 41 2.36 6.16 -2.27
C ALA A 41 1.73 6.32 -3.67
N ALA A 42 2.55 6.52 -4.70
CA ALA A 42 2.08 6.65 -6.08
C ALA A 42 1.42 5.36 -6.60
N VAL A 43 1.99 4.20 -6.30
CA VAL A 43 1.40 2.89 -6.67
C VAL A 43 0.07 2.68 -5.95
N LEU A 44 -0.01 2.98 -4.65
CA LEU A 44 -1.24 2.85 -3.87
C LEU A 44 -2.34 3.77 -4.43
N ASP A 45 -2.03 5.03 -4.75
CA ASP A 45 -2.97 5.99 -5.31
C ASP A 45 -3.49 5.54 -6.67
N TYR A 46 -2.58 5.08 -7.54
CA TYR A 46 -2.94 4.58 -8.87
C TYR A 46 -3.80 3.31 -8.79
N ALA A 47 -3.42 2.35 -7.96
CA ALA A 47 -4.17 1.11 -7.75
C ALA A 47 -5.56 1.38 -7.17
N THR A 48 -5.67 2.33 -6.22
CA THR A 48 -6.96 2.70 -5.62
C THR A 48 -7.88 3.31 -6.67
N ALA A 49 -7.36 4.19 -7.53
CA ALA A 49 -8.12 4.83 -8.59
C ALA A 49 -8.58 3.84 -9.67
N GLU A 50 -7.69 2.96 -10.15
CA GLU A 50 -8.04 1.94 -11.15
C GLU A 50 -9.00 0.89 -10.58
N ALA A 51 -8.78 0.42 -9.35
CA ALA A 51 -9.70 -0.52 -8.70
C ALA A 51 -11.10 0.08 -8.50
N ALA A 52 -11.19 1.36 -8.14
CA ALA A 52 -12.47 2.06 -8.02
C ALA A 52 -13.15 2.24 -9.39
N ARG A 53 -12.37 2.52 -10.45
CA ARG A 53 -12.87 2.63 -11.81
C ARG A 53 -13.38 1.28 -12.32
N ASP A 54 -12.61 0.23 -12.15
CA ASP A 54 -12.95 -1.12 -12.61
C ASP A 54 -14.10 -1.72 -11.81
N ALA A 55 -14.18 -1.48 -10.50
CA ALA A 55 -15.35 -1.88 -9.71
C ALA A 55 -16.65 -1.24 -10.25
N ARG A 56 -16.57 -0.02 -10.82
CA ARG A 56 -17.73 0.68 -11.40
C ARG A 56 -18.07 0.21 -12.81
N VAL A 57 -17.07 -0.10 -13.62
CA VAL A 57 -17.23 -0.42 -15.05
C VAL A 57 -17.41 -1.92 -15.30
N GLN A 58 -16.66 -2.76 -14.58
CA GLN A 58 -16.64 -4.21 -14.77
C GLN A 58 -17.62 -4.90 -13.82
N LEU A 59 -18.82 -5.17 -14.34
CA LEU A 59 -19.90 -5.84 -13.60
C LEU A 59 -19.71 -7.36 -13.44
N LYS A 60 -18.69 -7.93 -14.08
CA LYS A 60 -18.36 -9.37 -13.97
C LYS A 60 -17.53 -9.62 -12.72
N GLU A 61 -17.93 -10.64 -11.96
CA GLU A 61 -17.12 -11.17 -10.86
C GLU A 61 -15.80 -11.73 -11.40
N ASN A 62 -14.73 -11.56 -10.63
CA ASN A 62 -13.42 -12.07 -11.02
C ASN A 62 -13.45 -13.61 -10.98
N GLU A 63 -13.31 -14.25 -12.14
CA GLU A 63 -13.33 -15.72 -12.29
C GLU A 63 -12.23 -16.40 -11.47
N GLU A 64 -11.08 -15.74 -11.28
CA GLU A 64 -9.99 -16.25 -10.46
C GLU A 64 -10.36 -16.30 -8.97
N TYR A 65 -11.18 -15.35 -8.50
CA TYR A 65 -11.63 -15.34 -7.10
C TYR A 65 -12.63 -16.46 -6.84
N LYS A 66 -13.59 -16.67 -7.76
CA LYS A 66 -14.56 -17.78 -7.67
C LYS A 66 -13.90 -19.16 -7.57
N LYS A 67 -12.75 -19.35 -8.22
CA LYS A 67 -11.95 -20.59 -8.14
C LYS A 67 -11.53 -20.87 -6.69
N TYR A 68 -11.15 -19.85 -5.93
CA TYR A 68 -10.63 -19.99 -4.57
C TYR A 68 -11.68 -19.78 -3.47
N GLU A 69 -12.88 -19.30 -3.83
CA GLU A 69 -13.99 -19.08 -2.89
C GLU A 69 -14.42 -20.36 -2.16
N PHE A 70 -14.51 -21.48 -2.89
CA PHE A 70 -14.95 -22.78 -2.36
C PHE A 70 -13.82 -23.82 -2.23
N THR A 71 -12.61 -23.49 -2.69
CA THR A 71 -11.47 -24.42 -2.64
C THR A 71 -10.76 -24.32 -1.30
N ASP A 72 -10.47 -25.46 -0.65
CA ASP A 72 -9.65 -25.47 0.55
C ASP A 72 -8.17 -25.29 0.18
N CYS A 73 -7.55 -24.19 0.63
CA CYS A 73 -6.20 -23.81 0.23
C CYS A 73 -5.14 -24.82 0.70
N ASP A 74 -5.45 -25.62 1.74
CA ASP A 74 -4.53 -26.63 2.26
C ASP A 74 -4.41 -27.87 1.37
N THR A 75 -5.36 -28.07 0.45
CA THR A 75 -5.39 -29.21 -0.46
C THR A 75 -4.55 -29.00 -1.72
N LEU A 76 -4.01 -27.80 -1.95
CA LEU A 76 -3.20 -27.50 -3.13
C LEU A 76 -1.78 -28.06 -3.01
N SER A 77 -1.38 -28.83 -4.02
CA SER A 77 -0.05 -29.45 -4.14
C SER A 77 1.07 -28.44 -4.44
N ASN A 78 0.75 -27.30 -5.06
CA ASN A 78 1.74 -26.29 -5.49
C ASN A 78 1.87 -25.19 -4.42
N SER A 79 3.09 -24.94 -3.92
CA SER A 79 3.29 -23.94 -2.85
C SER A 79 2.91 -22.52 -3.29
N SER A 80 3.29 -22.11 -4.50
CA SER A 80 2.96 -20.78 -5.04
C SER A 80 1.46 -20.57 -5.23
N GLU A 81 0.73 -21.63 -5.62
CA GLU A 81 -0.72 -21.58 -5.81
C GLU A 81 -1.45 -21.59 -4.46
N LYS A 82 -0.90 -22.29 -3.47
CA LYS A 82 -1.37 -22.27 -2.07
C LYS A 82 -1.22 -20.88 -1.46
N ASP A 83 -0.07 -20.23 -1.62
CA ASP A 83 0.18 -18.87 -1.12
C ASP A 83 -0.77 -17.85 -1.77
N HIS A 84 -1.02 -18.00 -3.07
CA HIS A 84 -1.99 -17.18 -3.79
C HIS A 84 -3.42 -17.38 -3.27
N CYS A 85 -3.85 -18.63 -3.04
CA CYS A 85 -5.16 -18.96 -2.49
C CYS A 85 -5.36 -18.37 -1.08
N LEU A 86 -4.37 -18.52 -0.19
CA LEU A 86 -4.41 -17.97 1.17
C LEU A 86 -4.53 -16.44 1.15
N ARG A 87 -3.79 -15.76 0.25
CA ARG A 87 -3.91 -14.30 0.07
C ARG A 87 -5.29 -13.90 -0.42
N VAL A 88 -5.81 -14.55 -1.45
CA VAL A 88 -7.13 -14.27 -2.00
C VAL A 88 -8.23 -14.44 -0.93
N LYS A 89 -8.12 -15.43 -0.04
CA LYS A 89 -9.06 -15.62 1.08
C LYS A 89 -8.94 -14.60 2.21
N GLN A 90 -7.74 -14.04 2.43
CA GLN A 90 -7.53 -12.97 3.41
C GLN A 90 -8.10 -11.63 2.93
N ILE A 91 -8.19 -11.45 1.61
CA ILE A 91 -8.73 -10.24 0.99
C ILE A 91 -10.26 -10.28 1.08
N GLY A 92 -10.86 -9.15 1.46
CA GLY A 92 -12.31 -9.01 1.60
C GLY A 92 -13.07 -9.48 0.35
N LYS A 93 -14.29 -9.98 0.55
CA LYS A 93 -15.11 -10.51 -0.56
C LYS A 93 -15.66 -9.43 -1.49
N ASP A 94 -15.48 -8.15 -1.16
CA ASP A 94 -15.95 -7.06 -2.01
C ASP A 94 -15.19 -7.00 -3.35
N GLN A 95 -15.85 -6.51 -4.39
CA GLN A 95 -15.23 -6.43 -5.72
C GLN A 95 -14.04 -5.47 -5.76
N PHE A 96 -14.06 -4.42 -4.93
CA PHE A 96 -12.99 -3.43 -4.90
C PHE A 96 -11.67 -4.04 -4.43
N SER A 97 -11.67 -4.76 -3.30
CA SER A 97 -10.47 -5.37 -2.75
C SER A 97 -9.90 -6.45 -3.68
N GLN A 98 -10.79 -7.20 -4.35
CA GLN A 98 -10.38 -8.16 -5.39
C GLN A 98 -9.67 -7.48 -6.57
N TRP A 99 -10.27 -6.40 -7.10
CA TRP A 99 -9.68 -5.64 -8.21
C TRP A 99 -8.39 -4.95 -7.81
N TYR A 100 -8.35 -4.37 -6.61
CA TYR A 100 -7.17 -3.75 -6.04
C TYR A 100 -6.01 -4.73 -5.96
N TYR A 101 -6.27 -5.92 -5.40
CA TYR A 101 -5.26 -6.96 -5.29
C TYR A 101 -4.74 -7.40 -6.67
N LYS A 102 -5.66 -7.71 -7.59
CA LYS A 102 -5.31 -8.11 -8.96
C LYS A 102 -4.49 -7.04 -9.66
N PHE A 103 -4.86 -5.78 -9.45
CA PHE A 103 -4.15 -4.66 -10.03
C PHE A 103 -2.72 -4.59 -9.49
N ILE A 104 -2.53 -4.64 -8.16
CA ILE A 104 -1.20 -4.62 -7.54
C ILE A 104 -0.37 -5.82 -8.00
N SER A 105 -0.93 -7.03 -7.97
CA SER A 105 -0.20 -8.24 -8.36
C SER A 105 0.19 -8.27 -9.84
N THR A 106 -0.58 -7.60 -10.69
CA THR A 106 -0.33 -7.58 -12.16
C THR A 106 0.54 -6.40 -12.58
N ASN A 107 0.31 -5.20 -12.01
CA ASN A 107 0.84 -3.94 -12.52
C ASN A 107 1.89 -3.29 -11.60
N ALA A 108 1.97 -3.64 -10.32
CA ALA A 108 2.96 -3.02 -9.44
C ALA A 108 4.40 -3.46 -9.78
N GLY A 109 4.55 -4.58 -10.49
CA GLY A 109 5.80 -5.04 -11.07
C GLY A 109 6.84 -5.49 -10.03
N VAL A 110 8.05 -5.79 -10.52
CA VAL A 110 9.11 -6.39 -9.70
C VAL A 110 9.54 -5.49 -8.52
N LEU A 111 9.50 -4.17 -8.70
CA LEU A 111 9.92 -3.24 -7.65
C LEU A 111 8.99 -3.25 -6.44
N TRP A 112 7.70 -3.51 -6.64
CA TRP A 112 6.75 -3.63 -5.54
C TRP A 112 7.09 -4.83 -4.65
N ASP A 113 7.36 -5.99 -5.26
CA ASP A 113 7.74 -7.20 -4.53
C ASP A 113 9.08 -7.05 -3.79
N VAL A 114 9.99 -6.22 -4.31
CA VAL A 114 11.28 -5.92 -3.67
C VAL A 114 11.13 -4.95 -2.50
N PHE A 115 10.28 -3.92 -2.62
CA PHE A 115 10.20 -2.83 -1.65
C PHE A 115 9.08 -2.95 -0.63
N THR A 116 8.15 -3.88 -0.83
CA THR A 116 6.96 -4.03 0.02
C THR A 116 6.77 -5.47 0.46
N SER A 117 6.00 -5.66 1.53
CA SER A 117 5.44 -6.96 1.85
C SER A 117 3.95 -6.96 1.53
N ALA A 118 3.52 -8.08 0.96
CA ALA A 118 2.13 -8.43 0.71
C ALA A 118 1.21 -8.29 1.94
N SER A 119 1.75 -8.47 3.15
CA SER A 119 1.02 -8.43 4.42
C SER A 119 0.75 -7.03 4.95
N ASP A 120 1.40 -6.02 4.38
CA ASP A 120 1.52 -4.71 5.02
C ASP A 120 0.40 -3.75 4.62
N TYR A 121 -0.62 -4.19 3.88
CA TYR A 121 -1.76 -3.35 3.54
C TYR A 121 -3.10 -3.93 3.98
N SER A 122 -4.02 -3.02 4.29
CA SER A 122 -5.42 -3.30 4.65
C SER A 122 -6.35 -2.42 3.83
N ILE A 123 -7.52 -2.97 3.50
CA ILE A 123 -8.54 -2.29 2.72
C ILE A 123 -9.84 -2.31 3.52
N HIS A 124 -10.47 -1.14 3.64
CA HIS A 124 -11.75 -0.97 4.30
C HIS A 124 -12.67 -0.14 3.42
N VAL A 125 -13.94 -0.51 3.34
CA VAL A 125 -14.94 0.22 2.57
C VAL A 125 -16.10 0.59 3.47
N ASP A 126 -16.37 1.88 3.57
CA ASP A 126 -17.50 2.42 4.32
C ASP A 126 -18.55 2.98 3.35
N ALA A 127 -19.81 2.58 3.55
CA ALA A 127 -20.93 3.03 2.73
C ALA A 127 -21.72 4.16 3.41
N TYR A 128 -22.24 5.09 2.62
CA TYR A 128 -23.03 6.23 3.09
C TYR A 128 -24.26 6.45 2.20
N LEU A 129 -25.41 6.74 2.82
CA LEU A 129 -26.67 6.99 2.12
C LEU A 129 -26.66 8.31 1.33
N SER A 130 -26.01 9.35 1.86
CA SER A 130 -25.99 10.69 1.29
C SER A 130 -24.69 11.45 1.64
N PRO A 131 -24.37 12.55 0.94
CA PRO A 131 -23.24 13.41 1.31
C PRO A 131 -23.35 13.99 2.73
N VAL A 132 -24.57 14.18 3.24
CA VAL A 132 -24.83 14.67 4.60
C VAL A 132 -24.51 13.59 5.64
N ASP A 133 -24.86 12.34 5.36
CA ASP A 133 -24.50 11.19 6.20
C ASP A 133 -22.98 10.97 6.21
N PHE A 134 -22.31 11.18 5.07
CA PHE A 134 -20.84 11.19 5.00
C PHE A 134 -20.23 12.29 5.88
N ALA A 135 -20.72 13.54 5.76
CA ALA A 135 -20.22 14.66 6.56
C ALA A 135 -20.45 14.48 8.07
N SER A 136 -21.46 13.70 8.47
CA SER A 136 -21.75 13.35 9.86
C SER A 136 -21.16 12.00 10.30
N ASN A 137 -20.34 11.37 9.46
CA ASN A 137 -19.73 10.04 9.70
C ASN A 137 -20.78 8.96 10.05
N LYS A 138 -21.98 9.06 9.49
CA LYS A 138 -23.08 8.12 9.68
C LYS A 138 -23.06 7.06 8.59
N LYS A 139 -22.37 5.98 8.89
CA LYS A 139 -22.23 4.82 8.00
C LYS A 139 -23.55 4.05 7.86
N THR A 140 -23.76 3.42 6.72
CA THR A 140 -24.89 2.50 6.49
C THR A 140 -24.38 1.09 6.24
N THR A 141 -25.11 0.09 6.72
CA THR A 141 -24.94 -1.31 6.31
C THR A 141 -25.85 -1.69 5.15
N ASP A 142 -26.83 -0.82 4.82
CA ASP A 142 -27.72 -0.98 3.68
C ASP A 142 -27.03 -0.47 2.40
N TRP A 143 -26.13 -1.30 1.87
CA TRP A 143 -25.43 -1.06 0.61
C TRP A 143 -26.40 -0.80 -0.55
N ASN A 144 -27.59 -1.41 -0.54
CA ASN A 144 -28.62 -1.25 -1.56
C ASN A 144 -29.19 0.18 -1.63
N LYS A 145 -28.93 1.03 -0.64
CA LYS A 145 -29.35 2.43 -0.62
C LYS A 145 -28.17 3.39 -0.53
N ALA A 146 -26.95 2.89 -0.40
CA ALA A 146 -25.77 3.72 -0.36
C ALA A 146 -25.60 4.48 -1.68
N THR A 147 -25.33 5.78 -1.57
CA THR A 147 -25.05 6.69 -2.70
C THR A 147 -23.57 7.05 -2.74
N LEU A 148 -22.82 6.87 -1.64
CA LEU A 148 -21.37 7.03 -1.60
C LEU A 148 -20.69 5.83 -0.96
N ALA A 149 -19.48 5.52 -1.41
CA ALA A 149 -18.53 4.67 -0.71
C ALA A 149 -17.21 5.41 -0.50
N GLU A 150 -16.66 5.28 0.71
CA GLU A 150 -15.29 5.65 1.03
C GLU A 150 -14.44 4.37 1.04
N TYR A 151 -13.52 4.27 0.08
CA TYR A 151 -12.49 3.24 0.05
C TYR A 151 -11.26 3.76 0.79
N THR A 152 -10.85 3.04 1.82
CA THR A 152 -9.66 3.35 2.62
C THR A 152 -8.65 2.23 2.46
N VAL A 153 -7.50 2.56 1.89
CA VAL A 153 -6.34 1.66 1.79
C VAL A 153 -5.29 2.16 2.77
N THR A 154 -4.84 1.29 3.68
CA THR A 154 -3.76 1.63 4.61
C THR A 154 -2.59 0.70 4.42
N TYR A 155 -1.42 1.25 4.11
CA TYR A 155 -0.15 0.52 4.02
C TYR A 155 0.74 0.87 5.22
N ILE A 156 1.26 -0.13 5.91
CA ILE A 156 2.16 0.02 7.06
C ILE A 156 3.59 0.14 6.57
N TYR A 157 4.08 1.37 6.43
CA TYR A 157 5.45 1.60 5.99
C TYR A 157 6.46 1.43 7.12
N ARG A 158 7.50 0.64 6.84
CA ARG A 158 8.62 0.36 7.74
C ARG A 158 9.93 0.89 7.13
N PRO A 159 10.58 1.89 7.75
CA PRO A 159 11.90 2.39 7.33
C PRO A 159 12.98 1.31 7.48
N LEU A 160 13.95 1.29 6.58
CA LEU A 160 15.12 0.40 6.60
C LEU A 160 16.29 0.99 7.40
N ILE A 161 16.49 2.31 7.35
CA ILE A 161 17.63 2.98 8.02
C ILE A 161 17.50 2.99 9.55
N LEU A 162 16.28 3.00 10.07
CA LEU A 162 15.96 3.18 11.49
C LEU A 162 15.14 1.99 12.02
N GLN A 163 15.70 0.79 11.92
CA GLN A 163 15.11 -0.43 12.50
C GLN A 163 15.01 -0.40 14.05
N ALA A 164 15.44 0.69 14.69
CA ALA A 164 15.28 0.92 16.14
C ALA A 164 13.82 1.28 16.48
N SER A 165 13.01 0.23 16.60
CA SER A 165 11.78 0.09 17.39
C SER A 165 10.55 1.00 17.23
N PHE A 166 10.54 2.22 16.66
CA PHE A 166 9.29 3.04 16.72
C PHE A 166 9.08 4.05 15.58
N ALA A 167 8.66 3.58 14.41
CA ALA A 167 7.77 4.33 13.53
C ALA A 167 7.25 3.43 12.40
N GLU A 168 6.34 2.50 12.72
CA GLU A 168 5.40 2.08 11.69
C GLU A 168 4.63 3.32 11.26
N MET A 169 4.78 3.73 10.01
CA MET A 169 4.10 4.90 9.47
C MET A 169 2.96 4.43 8.59
N PRO A 170 1.71 4.44 9.07
CA PRO A 170 0.57 4.08 8.23
C PRO A 170 0.40 5.14 7.14
N ILE A 171 0.54 4.73 5.89
CA ILE A 171 0.21 5.50 4.71
C ILE A 171 -1.24 5.16 4.36
N THR A 172 -2.16 6.04 4.77
CA THR A 172 -3.59 5.88 4.49
C THR A 172 -3.99 6.71 3.27
N ARG A 173 -4.63 6.05 2.30
CA ARG A 173 -5.25 6.65 1.13
C ARG A 173 -6.75 6.45 1.19
N LYS A 174 -7.49 7.53 0.94
CA LYS A 174 -8.95 7.54 0.95
C LYS A 174 -9.46 8.00 -0.41
N LEU A 175 -10.41 7.27 -0.95
CA LEU A 175 -11.07 7.61 -2.20
C LEU A 175 -12.58 7.53 -2.01
N ILE A 176 -13.28 8.59 -2.39
CA ILE A 176 -14.73 8.65 -2.33
C ILE A 176 -15.26 8.41 -3.74
N ALA A 177 -16.16 7.43 -3.88
CA ALA A 177 -16.86 7.17 -5.13
C ALA A 177 -18.37 7.34 -4.95
N ILE A 178 -19.01 7.90 -5.98
CA ILE A 178 -20.46 8.00 -6.07
C ILE A 178 -21.04 6.70 -6.65
N GLN A 179 -22.04 6.15 -5.98
CA GLN A 179 -22.73 4.90 -6.28
C GLN A 179 -24.01 5.17 -7.09
N ASP A 180 -23.85 5.63 -8.33
CA ASP A 180 -24.98 6.11 -9.14
C ASP A 180 -25.90 5.00 -9.69
N THR A 181 -25.55 3.71 -9.58
CA THR A 181 -26.35 2.61 -10.13
C THR A 181 -26.73 1.57 -9.08
N ALA A 182 -28.00 1.12 -9.11
CA ALA A 182 -28.52 0.06 -8.25
C ALA A 182 -27.73 -1.27 -8.37
N LEU A 183 -27.03 -1.46 -9.49
CA LEU A 183 -26.19 -2.62 -9.82
C LEU A 183 -24.83 -2.60 -9.09
N PHE A 184 -24.29 -1.41 -8.77
CA PHE A 184 -23.05 -1.23 -8.00
C PHE A 184 -23.28 -1.49 -6.49
N ARG A 185 -24.50 -1.25 -6.03
CA ARG A 185 -24.89 -1.38 -4.63
C ARG A 185 -25.00 -2.82 -4.12
N GLU A 186 -25.29 -3.77 -5.01
CA GLU A 186 -25.46 -5.18 -4.62
C GLU A 186 -24.12 -5.91 -4.47
N LYS A 187 -23.09 -5.52 -5.24
CA LYS A 187 -21.79 -6.23 -5.31
C LYS A 187 -20.67 -5.67 -4.42
N LEU A 188 -20.91 -4.56 -3.74
CA LEU A 188 -20.00 -4.02 -2.72
C LEU A 188 -20.27 -4.54 -1.31
N LYS A 189 -21.24 -5.43 -1.16
CA LYS A 189 -21.40 -6.21 0.06
C LYS A 189 -20.21 -7.16 0.16
N GLY A 190 -19.30 -6.88 1.10
CA GLY A 190 -18.33 -7.86 1.58
C GLY A 190 -19.02 -9.04 2.27
#